data_AF-A0A1G6A0U1-F1
#
_entry.id   AF-A0A1G6A0U1-F1
#
_cell.length_a   1.000
_cell.length_b   1.000
_cell.length_c   1.000
_cell.angle_alpha   90.00
_cell.angle_beta   90.00
_cell.angle_gamma   90.00
#
_symmetry.space_group_name_H-M   'P 1'
#
loop_
_entity.id
_entity.type
_entity.pdbx_description
1 polymer ?
#
loop_
_entity_poly.entity_id
_entity_poly.type
_entity_poly.pdbx_seq_one_letter_code
_entity_poly.pdbx_strand_id
1 'polypeptide(L)'
;MRNTALDAAHMVANIENEDKGGRMIKIRVQGTKEDINWLEKQIRTLRKVQVTESSEIYKNQGTKKYFRKYMEVEKETTTESK
;
A
#
# COMPACT_ATOMS: atom_id res chain seq x y z
N MET A 1 -3.20 -35.77 14.88
CA MET A 1 -2.19 -34.69 14.81
C MET A 1 -1.44 -34.75 13.47
N ARG A 2 -2.11 -34.46 12.34
CA ARG A 2 -1.49 -34.47 11.00
C ARG A 2 -1.60 -33.13 10.26
N ASN A 3 -2.13 -32.09 10.92
CA ASN A 3 -2.53 -30.86 10.22
C ASN A 3 -1.74 -29.61 10.66
N THR A 4 -0.82 -29.71 11.63
CA THR A 4 -0.09 -28.54 12.15
C THR A 4 1.03 -28.09 11.22
N ALA A 5 1.68 -29.02 10.50
CA ALA A 5 2.80 -28.70 9.61
C ALA A 5 2.36 -28.07 8.28
N LEU A 6 1.18 -28.43 7.75
CA LEU A 6 0.64 -27.78 6.56
C LEU A 6 0.12 -26.37 6.85
N ASP A 7 -0.48 -26.16 8.04
CA ASP A 7 -0.95 -24.85 8.49
C ASP A 7 0.23 -23.92 8.80
N ALA A 8 1.30 -24.46 9.40
CA ALA A 8 2.58 -23.76 9.53
C ALA A 8 3.22 -23.48 8.17
N ALA A 9 3.16 -24.39 7.20
CA ALA A 9 3.68 -24.15 5.84
C ALA A 9 2.88 -23.07 5.08
N HIS A 10 1.56 -22.97 5.29
CA HIS A 10 0.76 -21.85 4.77
C HIS A 10 1.07 -20.52 5.47
N MET A 11 1.36 -20.53 6.78
CA MET A 11 1.85 -19.34 7.49
C MET A 11 3.28 -18.96 7.07
N VAL A 12 4.16 -19.95 6.86
CA VAL A 12 5.56 -19.77 6.43
C VAL A 12 5.65 -19.30 4.97
N ALA A 13 4.78 -19.77 4.09
CA ALA A 13 4.67 -19.26 2.71
C ALA A 13 4.24 -17.78 2.67
N ASN A 14 3.48 -17.33 3.68
CA ASN A 14 3.17 -15.90 3.83
C ASN A 14 4.36 -15.10 4.41
N ILE A 15 5.20 -15.71 5.25
CA ILE A 15 6.40 -15.08 5.81
C ILE A 15 7.54 -15.00 4.77
N GLU A 16 7.66 -15.94 3.84
CA GLU A 16 8.64 -15.88 2.73
C GLU A 16 8.41 -14.68 1.76
N ASN A 17 7.28 -13.98 1.88
CA ASN A 17 7.01 -12.76 1.14
C ASN A 17 7.35 -11.47 1.90
N GLU A 18 7.74 -11.53 3.18
CA GLU A 18 8.11 -10.33 3.96
C GLU A 18 9.54 -9.84 3.66
N ASP A 19 10.43 -10.71 3.17
CA ASP A 19 11.84 -10.36 2.88
C ASP A 19 12.17 -10.19 1.39
N LYS A 20 11.15 -10.04 0.52
CA LYS A 20 11.35 -9.41 -0.79
C LYS A 20 11.36 -7.89 -0.60
N GLY A 21 12.48 -7.35 -0.15
CA GLY A 21 12.78 -5.90 -0.11
C GLY A 21 12.83 -5.24 -1.49
N GLY A 22 11.79 -5.43 -2.30
CA GLY A 22 11.66 -4.95 -3.67
C GLY A 22 10.66 -3.80 -3.75
N ARG A 23 11.17 -2.56 -3.70
CA ARG A 23 10.55 -1.35 -4.30
C ARG A 23 9.14 -0.93 -3.83
N MET A 24 8.60 -1.51 -2.76
CA MET A 24 7.31 -1.09 -2.20
C MET A 24 7.48 0.08 -1.23
N ILE A 25 6.77 1.17 -1.47
CA ILE A 25 6.77 2.39 -0.66
C ILE A 25 5.39 2.57 -0.04
N LYS A 26 5.33 2.70 1.29
CA LYS A 26 4.10 3.02 2.01
C LYS A 26 4.02 4.53 2.27
N ILE A 27 2.94 5.15 1.80
CA ILE A 27 2.68 6.59 1.91
C ILE A 27 1.54 6.82 2.90
N ARG A 28 1.78 7.67 3.90
CA ARG A 28 0.72 8.23 4.76
C ARG A 28 0.43 9.66 4.33
N VAL A 29 -0.78 9.90 3.84
CA VAL A 29 -1.27 11.25 3.48
C VAL A 29 -2.17 11.77 4.59
N GLN A 30 -1.99 13.03 4.99
CA GLN A 30 -2.82 13.70 5.98
C GLN A 30 -3.25 15.08 5.48
N GLY A 31 -4.52 15.44 5.65
CA GLY A 31 -5.07 16.70 5.16
C GLY A 31 -6.59 16.75 5.26
N THR A 32 -7.21 17.66 4.51
CA THR A 32 -8.66 17.60 4.28
C THR A 32 -8.99 16.45 3.34
N LYS A 33 -10.26 16.05 3.26
CA LYS A 33 -10.67 14.98 2.33
C LYS A 33 -10.39 15.34 0.87
N GLU A 34 -10.56 16.61 0.51
CA GLU A 34 -10.31 17.10 -0.84
C GLU A 34 -8.83 17.02 -1.20
N ASP A 35 -7.94 17.47 -0.31
CA ASP A 35 -6.50 17.41 -0.52
C ASP A 35 -6.00 15.96 -0.67
N ILE A 36 -6.51 15.06 0.18
CA ILE A 36 -6.16 13.64 0.15
C ILE A 36 -6.57 13.02 -1.20
N ASN A 37 -7.80 13.27 -1.65
CA ASN A 37 -8.31 12.75 -2.91
C ASN A 37 -7.55 13.36 -4.12
N TRP A 38 -7.23 14.64 -4.05
CA TRP A 38 -6.44 15.31 -5.08
C TRP A 38 -5.06 14.68 -5.21
N LEU A 39 -4.35 14.47 -4.09
CA LEU A 39 -3.01 13.88 -4.10
C LEU A 39 -3.03 12.43 -4.58
N GLU A 40 -3.99 11.62 -4.14
CA GLU A 40 -4.16 10.25 -4.63
C GLU A 40 -4.33 10.23 -6.15
N LYS A 41 -5.14 11.13 -6.70
CA LYS A 41 -5.32 11.25 -8.15
C LYS A 41 -4.02 11.64 -8.86
N GLN A 42 -3.23 12.54 -8.28
CA GLN A 42 -1.91 12.88 -8.84
C GLN A 42 -0.99 11.65 -8.87
N ILE A 43 -0.90 10.90 -7.78
CA ILE A 43 -0.04 9.72 -7.69
C ILE A 43 -0.45 8.66 -8.71
N ARG A 44 -1.76 8.38 -8.85
CA ARG A 44 -2.28 7.42 -9.85
C ARG A 44 -2.05 7.85 -11.30
N THR A 45 -1.83 9.15 -11.55
CA THR A 45 -1.56 9.68 -12.89
C THR A 45 -0.08 9.54 -13.29
N LEU A 46 0.82 9.32 -12.33
CA LEU A 46 2.25 9.20 -12.60
C LEU A 46 2.57 7.85 -13.28
N ARG A 47 2.96 7.88 -14.55
CA ARG A 47 3.38 6.72 -15.38
C ARG A 47 4.62 5.94 -14.90
N LYS A 48 5.15 6.26 -13.72
CA LYS A 48 6.34 5.62 -13.13
C LYS A 48 6.02 4.97 -11.79
N VAL A 49 4.78 5.16 -11.31
CA VAL A 49 4.35 4.77 -9.98
C VAL A 49 3.00 4.10 -10.11
N GLN A 50 2.95 2.83 -9.72
CA GLN A 50 1.72 2.07 -9.64
C GLN A 50 1.24 2.07 -8.19
N VAL A 51 -0.01 2.47 -7.95
CA VAL A 51 -0.65 2.33 -6.65
C VAL A 51 -1.18 0.90 -6.55
N THR A 52 -0.63 0.10 -5.64
CA THR A 52 -1.02 -1.29 -5.43
C THR A 52 -2.19 -1.39 -4.45
N GLU A 53 -2.14 -0.63 -3.36
CA GLU A 53 -3.21 -0.60 -2.36
C GLU A 53 -3.54 0.84 -1.93
N SER A 54 -4.80 1.10 -1.61
CA SER A 54 -5.23 2.35 -1.01
C SER A 54 -6.28 2.10 0.05
N SER A 55 -6.04 2.57 1.27
CA SER A 55 -6.97 2.42 2.39
C SER A 55 -8.16 3.37 2.29
N GLU A 56 -9.14 3.15 3.16
CA GLU A 56 -10.16 4.16 3.46
C GLU A 56 -9.56 5.38 4.18
N ILE A 57 -10.34 6.46 4.23
CA ILE A 57 -9.96 7.69 4.91
C ILE A 57 -10.32 7.56 6.40
N TYR A 58 -9.32 7.62 7.26
CA TYR A 58 -9.49 7.59 8.72
C TYR A 58 -9.55 9.00 9.29
N LYS A 59 -10.40 9.21 10.29
CA LYS A 59 -10.41 10.46 11.07
C LYS A 59 -9.23 10.49 12.04
N ASN A 60 -8.60 11.64 12.16
CA ASN A 60 -7.66 11.85 13.26
C ASN A 60 -8.42 12.06 14.58
N GLN A 61 -7.97 11.41 15.64
CA GLN A 61 -8.58 11.58 16.96
C GLN A 61 -8.47 13.04 17.40
N GLY A 62 -9.55 13.57 17.98
CA GLY A 62 -9.61 14.96 18.45
C GLY A 62 -9.88 16.01 17.37
N THR A 63 -9.97 15.65 16.08
CA THR A 63 -10.30 16.64 15.02
C THR A 63 -11.37 16.11 14.06
N LYS A 64 -12.28 17.00 13.64
CA LYS A 64 -13.26 16.70 12.57
C LYS A 64 -12.78 17.15 11.18
N LYS A 65 -11.71 17.95 11.14
CA LYS A 65 -11.22 18.64 9.93
C LYS A 65 -10.14 17.85 9.20
N TYR A 66 -9.27 17.15 9.93
CA TYR A 66 -8.13 16.46 9.35
C TYR A 66 -8.32 14.95 9.37
N PHE A 67 -7.94 14.34 8.26
CA PHE A 67 -8.06 12.93 8.02
C PHE A 67 -6.71 12.37 7.56
N ARG A 68 -6.58 11.05 7.59
CA ARG A 68 -5.40 10.33 7.11
C ARG A 68 -5.81 9.20 6.17
N LYS A 69 -4.97 8.94 5.17
CA LYS A 69 -5.11 7.81 4.25
C LYS A 69 -3.75 7.15 4.05
N TYR A 70 -3.75 5.84 3.89
CA TYR A 70 -2.56 5.05 3.60
C TYR A 70 -2.64 4.54 2.17
N MET A 71 -1.50 4.55 1.50
CA MET A 71 -1.36 4.02 0.15
C MET A 71 -0.07 3.23 0.07
N GLU A 72 -0.11 2.13 -0.68
CA GLU A 72 1.07 1.37 -1.05
C GLU A 72 1.32 1.62 -2.54
N VAL A 73 2.58 1.93 -2.86
CA VAL A 73 2.98 2.22 -4.23
C VAL A 73 4.26 1.48 -4.58
N GLU A 74 4.38 1.13 -5.85
CA GLU A 74 5.57 0.50 -6.41
C GLU A 74 6.07 1.29 -7.61
N LYS A 75 7.38 1.23 -7.84
CA LYS A 75 7.96 1.77 -9.08
C LYS A 75 7.54 0.88 -10.24
N GLU A 76 6.84 1.45 -11.21
CA GLU A 76 6.47 0.76 -12.44
C GLU A 76 7.76 0.35 -13.16
N THR A 77 8.01 -0.95 -13.26
CA THR A 77 9.07 -1.47 -14.11
C THR A 77 8.55 -1.42 -15.52
N THR A 78 9.00 -0.43 -16.29
CA THR A 78 8.90 -0.51 -17.74
C THR A 78 9.66 -1.78 -18.14
N THR A 79 8.95 -2.89 -18.30
CA THR A 79 9.45 -4.03 -19.03
C THR A 79 9.60 -3.54 -20.45
N GLU A 80 10.78 -2.98 -20.76
CA GLU A 80 11.22 -2.91 -22.15
C GLU A 80 11.23 -4.36 -22.63
N SER A 81 10.18 -4.75 -23.35
CA SER A 81 10.13 -5.98 -24.10
C SER A 81 11.33 -5.94 -25.06
N LYS A 82 12.38 -6.65 -24.69
CA LYS A 82 13.55 -6.89 -25.52
C LYS A 82 13.28 -8.01 -26.50
#